data_AF-A0A8E0S4M5-F1
#
_entry.id   AF-A0A8E0S4M5-F1
#
_cell.length_a   1.000
_cell.length_b   1.000
_cell.length_c   1.000
_cell.angle_alpha   90.00
_cell.angle_beta   90.00
_cell.angle_gamma   90.00
#
_symmetry.space_group_name_H-M   'P 1'
#
loop_
_entity.id
_entity.type
_entity.pdbx_description
1 polymer ?
#
loop_
_entity_poly.entity_id
_entity_poly.type
_entity_poly.pdbx_seq_one_letter_code
_entity_poly.pdbx_strand_id
1 'polypeptide(L)'
;MLHCLRRVMERIVATIRLACPQSVPNADDFLPVLIFTVLQVNPPRLLTNMAFVDLFIEPLNGEDQYVWCQFGSAVAEIRRLLSAAPLDSD
;
A
#
# COMPACT_ATOMS: atom_id res chain seq x y z
N MET A 1 1.23 6.39 11.75
CA MET A 1 1.00 5.90 10.37
C MET A 1 1.70 4.57 10.12
N LEU A 2 3.04 4.49 10.24
CA LEU A 2 3.81 3.26 9.98
C LEU A 2 3.29 2.02 10.72
N HIS A 3 2.99 2.12 12.03
CA HIS A 3 2.36 1.04 12.78
C HIS A 3 1.00 0.59 12.21
N CYS A 4 0.18 1.53 11.74
CA CYS A 4 -1.11 1.21 11.11
C CYS A 4 -0.90 0.49 9.79
N LEU A 5 0.04 0.98 8.97
CA LEU A 5 0.40 0.36 7.69
C LEU A 5 0.92 -1.07 7.91
N ARG A 6 1.85 -1.28 8.85
CA ARG A 6 2.37 -2.62 9.17
C ARG A 6 1.23 -3.57 9.56
N ARG A 7 0.32 -3.13 10.43
CA ARG A 7 -0.87 -3.91 10.79
C ARG A 7 -1.75 -4.25 9.60
N VAL A 8 -1.96 -3.33 8.66
CA VAL A 8 -2.74 -3.58 7.43
C VAL A 8 -2.03 -4.61 6.57
N MET A 9 -0.71 -4.49 6.38
CA MET A 9 0.08 -5.44 5.59
C MET A 9 0.07 -6.84 6.20
N GLU A 10 0.23 -6.95 7.52
CA GLU A 10 0.10 -8.23 8.25
C GLU A 10 -1.27 -8.88 8.03
N ARG A 11 -2.36 -8.08 8.08
CA ARG A 11 -3.71 -8.61 7.81
C ARG A 11 -3.85 -9.08 6.37
N ILE A 12 -3.35 -8.31 5.40
CA ILE A 12 -3.38 -8.71 3.99
C ILE A 12 -2.64 -10.03 3.79
N VAL A 13 -1.41 -10.16 4.31
CA VAL A 13 -0.63 -11.41 4.21
C VAL A 13 -1.35 -12.58 4.87
N ALA A 14 -1.95 -12.37 6.05
CA ALA A 14 -2.75 -13.40 6.72
C ALA A 14 -3.96 -13.81 5.87
N THR A 15 -4.67 -12.85 5.26
CA THR A 15 -5.79 -13.11 4.34
C THR A 15 -5.34 -13.89 3.11
N ILE A 16 -4.20 -13.55 2.50
CA ILE A 16 -3.68 -14.28 1.33
C ILE A 16 -3.31 -15.71 1.71
N ARG A 17 -2.69 -15.94 2.89
CA ARG A 17 -2.40 -17.29 3.39
C ARG A 17 -3.66 -18.14 3.60
N LEU A 18 -4.75 -17.52 4.03
CA LEU A 18 -6.05 -18.20 4.17
C LEU A 18 -6.66 -18.54 2.81
N ALA A 19 -6.52 -17.64 1.82
CA ALA A 19 -7.04 -17.85 0.47
C ALA A 19 -6.23 -18.89 -0.33
N CYS A 20 -4.91 -18.94 -0.11
CA CYS A 20 -3.97 -19.81 -0.82
C CYS A 20 -3.09 -20.60 0.16
N PRO A 21 -3.61 -21.64 0.86
CA PRO A 21 -2.89 -22.33 1.93
C PRO A 21 -1.61 -23.06 1.49
N GLN A 22 -1.50 -23.38 0.19
CA GLN A 22 -0.38 -24.13 -0.38
C GLN A 22 0.74 -23.23 -0.92
N SER A 23 0.56 -21.91 -0.92
CA SER A 23 1.55 -20.95 -1.43
C SER A 23 2.04 -20.01 -0.34
N VAL A 24 3.32 -19.66 -0.37
CA VAL A 24 3.87 -18.59 0.46
C VAL A 24 3.62 -17.26 -0.26
N PRO A 25 2.86 -16.32 0.32
CA PRO A 25 2.58 -15.05 -0.34
C PRO A 25 3.88 -14.31 -0.65
N ASN A 26 4.04 -13.91 -1.90
CA ASN A 26 5.14 -13.07 -2.35
C ASN A 26 4.66 -11.63 -2.64
N ALA A 27 5.56 -10.79 -3.15
CA ALA A 27 5.24 -9.40 -3.45
C ALA A 27 4.17 -9.24 -4.55
N ASP A 28 4.15 -10.13 -5.54
CA ASP A 28 3.21 -10.10 -6.67
C ASP A 28 1.80 -10.54 -6.25
N ASP A 29 1.70 -11.43 -5.26
CA ASP A 29 0.42 -11.77 -4.62
C ASP A 29 -0.08 -10.61 -3.74
N PHE A 30 0.84 -9.90 -3.08
CA PHE A 30 0.53 -8.90 -2.08
C PHE A 30 0.19 -7.52 -2.66
N LEU A 31 1.00 -7.01 -3.59
CA LEU A 31 0.93 -5.63 -4.07
C LEU A 31 -0.43 -5.30 -4.73
N PRO A 32 -1.03 -6.16 -5.57
CA PRO A 32 -2.37 -5.92 -6.10
C PRO A 32 -3.44 -5.80 -5.01
N VAL A 33 -3.35 -6.62 -3.95
CA VAL A 33 -4.27 -6.57 -2.82
C VAL A 33 -4.08 -5.28 -2.01
N LEU A 34 -2.84 -4.81 -1.85
CA LEU A 34 -2.56 -3.51 -1.22
C LEU A 34 -3.13 -2.35 -2.04
N ILE A 35 -2.91 -2.32 -3.36
CA ILE A 35 -3.48 -1.32 -4.28
C ILE A 35 -5.00 -1.30 -4.16
N PHE A 36 -5.64 -2.47 -4.26
CA PHE A 36 -7.08 -2.61 -4.11
C PHE A 36 -7.56 -2.09 -2.74
N THR A 37 -6.87 -2.45 -1.66
CA THR A 37 -7.22 -2.01 -0.30
C THR A 37 -7.16 -0.49 -0.18
N VAL A 38 -6.13 0.16 -0.71
CA VAL A 38 -6.00 1.62 -0.65
C VAL A 38 -7.08 2.31 -1.48
N LEU A 39 -7.42 1.77 -2.67
CA LEU A 39 -8.52 2.26 -3.50
C LEU A 39 -9.87 2.16 -2.77
N GLN A 40 -10.16 1.01 -2.17
CA GLN A 40 -11.45 0.78 -1.49
C GLN A 40 -11.59 1.59 -0.20
N VAL A 41 -10.52 1.68 0.60
CA VAL A 41 -10.55 2.40 1.88
C VAL A 41 -10.49 3.91 1.68
N ASN A 42 -9.77 4.38 0.65
CA ASN A 42 -9.51 5.79 0.37
C ASN A 42 -9.13 6.57 1.65
N PRO A 43 -7.99 6.24 2.28
CA PRO A 43 -7.63 6.78 3.59
C PRO A 43 -7.54 8.32 3.55
N PRO A 44 -8.14 9.03 4.53
CA PRO A 44 -8.17 10.49 4.52
C PRO A 44 -6.76 11.06 4.64
N ARG A 45 -6.49 12.10 3.83
CA ARG A 45 -5.21 12.82 3.82
C ARG A 45 -4.00 11.91 3.52
N LEU A 46 -4.20 10.88 2.69
CA LEU A 46 -3.17 9.92 2.29
C LEU A 46 -1.81 10.58 1.96
N LEU A 47 -1.80 11.52 1.03
CA LEU A 47 -0.57 12.18 0.57
C LEU A 47 0.10 13.02 1.66
N THR A 48 -0.69 13.72 2.48
CA THR A 48 -0.16 14.49 3.61
C THR A 48 0.45 13.59 4.66
N ASN A 49 -0.17 12.45 4.96
CA ASN A 49 0.36 11.47 5.90
C ASN A 49 1.67 10.85 5.37
N MET A 50 1.75 10.58 4.07
CA MET A 50 2.99 10.10 3.44
C MET A 50 4.11 11.12 3.54
N ALA A 51 3.85 12.36 3.11
CA ALA A 51 4.82 13.45 3.19
C ALA A 51 5.29 13.69 4.64
N PHE A 52 4.41 13.53 5.63
CA PHE A 52 4.79 13.63 7.03
C PHE A 52 5.85 12.58 7.41
N VAL A 53 5.68 11.33 6.98
CA VAL A 53 6.66 10.28 7.26
C VAL A 53 7.98 10.57 6.55
N ASP A 54 7.93 10.94 5.27
CA ASP A 54 9.14 11.20 4.46
C ASP A 54 9.96 12.39 4.99
N LEU A 55 9.31 13.41 5.58
CA LEU A 55 9.97 14.63 6.02
C LEU A 55 10.38 14.64 7.49
N PHE A 56 9.65 13.94 8.37
CA PHE A 56 9.82 14.11 9.82
C PHE A 56 10.22 12.84 10.57
N ILE A 57 10.21 11.67 9.93
CA ILE A 57 10.64 10.43 10.56
C ILE A 57 12.09 10.15 10.18
N GLU A 58 12.85 9.59 11.12
CA GLU A 58 14.22 9.12 10.84
C GLU A 58 14.21 8.14 9.66
N PRO A 59 15.29 8.08 8.86
CA PRO A 59 15.36 7.18 7.71
C PRO A 59 14.98 5.75 8.09
N LEU A 60 13.93 5.25 7.45
CA LEU A 60 13.44 3.89 7.68
C LEU A 60 14.49 2.89 7.22
N ASN A 61 14.62 1.80 7.97
CA ASN A 61 15.55 0.72 7.66
C ASN A 61 14.87 -0.65 7.80
N GLY A 62 15.49 -1.68 7.21
CA GLY A 62 15.03 -3.05 7.30
C GLY A 62 13.59 -3.25 6.82
N GLU A 63 12.77 -3.90 7.66
CA GLU A 63 11.38 -4.21 7.36
C GLU A 63 10.54 -2.95 7.15
N ASP A 64 10.75 -1.89 7.92
CA ASP A 64 9.98 -0.66 7.78
C ASP A 64 10.25 0.05 6.46
N GLN A 65 11.49 0.01 5.98
CA GLN A 65 11.84 0.53 4.66
C GLN A 65 11.16 -0.28 3.55
N TYR A 66 11.13 -1.60 3.68
CA TYR A 66 10.46 -2.48 2.72
C TYR A 66 8.94 -2.24 2.68
N VAL A 67 8.30 -2.19 3.86
CA VAL A 67 6.88 -1.85 4.05
C VAL A 67 6.55 -0.50 3.41
N TRP A 68 7.39 0.50 3.67
CA TRP A 68 7.20 1.84 3.11
C TRP A 68 7.36 1.88 1.59
N CYS A 69 8.34 1.17 1.05
CA CYS A 69 8.57 1.06 -0.39
C CYS A 69 7.38 0.42 -1.12
N GLN A 70 6.83 -0.66 -0.57
CA GLN A 70 5.63 -1.34 -1.13
C GLN A 70 4.42 -0.40 -1.12
N PHE A 71 4.22 0.34 -0.02
CA PHE A 71 3.14 1.31 0.09
C PHE A 71 3.30 2.50 -0.87
N GLY A 72 4.50 3.06 -0.97
CA GLY A 72 4.80 4.14 -1.92
C GLY A 72 4.55 3.70 -3.37
N SER A 73 4.95 2.48 -3.72
CA SER A 73 4.71 1.89 -5.04
C SER A 73 3.22 1.71 -5.32
N ALA A 74 2.43 1.24 -4.35
CA ALA A 74 0.98 1.11 -4.48
C ALA A 74 0.30 2.47 -4.74
N VAL A 75 0.69 3.53 -4.01
CA VAL A 75 0.12 4.87 -4.19
C VAL A 75 0.56 5.48 -5.53
N ALA A 76 1.81 5.27 -5.95
CA ALA A 76 2.29 5.71 -7.26
C ALA A 76 1.51 5.04 -8.40
N GLU A 77 1.21 3.75 -8.26
CA GLU A 77 0.42 3.00 -9.24
C GLU A 77 -1.04 3.48 -9.30
N ILE A 78 -1.66 3.74 -8.14
CA ILE A 78 -3.01 4.34 -8.09
C ILE A 78 -3.03 5.68 -8.83
N ARG A 79 -2.05 6.55 -8.58
CA ARG A 79 -1.94 7.84 -9.30
C ARG A 79 -1.83 7.62 -10.80
N ARG A 80 -1.00 6.67 -11.25
CA ARG A 80 -0.84 6.33 -12.67
C ARG A 80 -2.17 5.87 -13.27
N LEU A 81 -2.91 5.01 -12.58
CA LEU A 81 -4.21 4.51 -13.03
C LEU A 81 -5.25 5.63 -13.15
N LEU A 82 -5.32 6.52 -12.14
CA LEU A 82 -6.24 7.66 -12.16
C LEU A 82 -5.89 8.69 -13.24
N SER A 83 -4.60 8.90 -13.55
CA SER A 83 -4.18 9.77 -14.65
C SER A 83 -4.40 9.17 -16.04
N ALA A 84 -4.50 7.85 -16.14
CA ALA A 84 -4.72 7.14 -17.39
C ALA A 84 -6.21 6.92 -17.71
N ALA A 85 -7.09 7.05 -16.71
CA ALA A 85 -8.53 6.96 -16.93
C ALA A 85 -8.99 8.17 -17.77
N PRO A 86 -9.74 7.94 -18.88
CA PRO A 86 -10.45 9.03 -19.53
C PRO A 86 -11.32 9.71 -18.47
N LEU A 87 -11.22 11.04 -18.36
CA LEU A 87 -12.23 11.80 -17.65
C LEU A 87 -13.53 11.56 -18.40
N ASP A 88 -14.42 10.73 -17.85
CA ASP A 88 -15.80 10.69 -18.32
C ASP A 88 -16.31 12.14 -18.23
N SER A 89 -16.50 12.72 -19.41
CA SER A 89 -17.06 14.04 -19.61
C SER A 89 -18.53 13.98 -19.26
N ASP A 90 -18.87 14.35 -18.03
CA ASP A 90 -20.21 14.80 -17.64
C ASP A 90 -20.30 16.33 -17.76
#